data_AF-I9TKI9-F1
#
_entry.id   AF-I9TKI9-F1
#
_cell.length_a   1.000
_cell.length_b   1.000
_cell.length_c   1.000
_cell.angle_alpha   90.00
_cell.angle_beta   90.00
_cell.angle_gamma   90.00
#
_symmetry.space_group_name_H-M   'P 1'
#
loop_
_entity.id
_entity.type
_entity.pdbx_description
1 polymer ?
#
loop_
_entity_poly.entity_id
_entity_poly.type
_entity_poly.pdbx_seq_one_letter_code
_entity_poly.pdbx_strand_id
1 'polypeptide(L)'
;MKYVGPLLLALFLCLSLQAQDQEEGFFVAHQCATSASLMIAKQKALLNTKGELATQINGKITSVSQSYLTEDLGNDVLKEEFINESKIAAQVILKNIAIAEEIPVKEKDGRYTVHITLKVRETDVLDAIRKHVMANERLQKVFKKEKFDELWNE
;
A
#
# COMPACT_ATOMS: atom_id res chain seq x y z
N MET A 1 39.64 -3.43 2.25
CA MET A 1 38.18 -3.44 2.04
C MET A 1 37.72 -4.89 2.08
N LYS A 2 36.93 -5.29 3.09
CA LYS A 2 36.42 -6.67 3.19
C LYS A 2 35.20 -6.78 2.27
N TYR A 3 35.34 -7.53 1.19
CA TYR A 3 34.23 -7.88 0.30
C TYR A 3 33.22 -8.70 1.09
N VAL A 4 32.07 -8.09 1.39
CA VAL A 4 30.89 -8.83 1.82
C VAL A 4 30.34 -9.48 0.55
N GLY A 5 30.44 -10.81 0.46
CA GLY A 5 30.05 -11.54 -0.74
C GLY A 5 28.57 -11.29 -1.10
N PRO A 6 28.19 -11.30 -2.39
CA PRO A 6 26.82 -11.02 -2.81
C PRO A 6 25.80 -12.01 -2.24
N LEU A 7 26.24 -13.22 -1.86
CA LEU A 7 25.41 -14.16 -1.12
C LEU A 7 25.07 -13.66 0.29
N LEU A 8 26.03 -13.02 0.98
CA LEU A 8 25.84 -12.47 2.31
C LEU A 8 25.00 -11.19 2.25
N LEU A 9 25.17 -10.36 1.21
CA LEU A 9 24.32 -9.18 0.96
C LEU A 9 22.89 -9.58 0.61
N ALA A 10 22.71 -10.61 -0.22
CA ALA A 10 21.40 -11.18 -0.55
C ALA A 10 20.75 -11.83 0.67
N LEU A 11 21.51 -12.53 1.53
CA LEU A 11 20.99 -13.09 2.78
C LEU A 11 20.60 -11.97 3.76
N PHE A 12 21.37 -10.89 3.84
CA PHE A 12 21.07 -9.73 4.69
C PHE A 12 19.85 -8.96 4.19
N LEU A 13 19.74 -8.75 2.88
CA LEU A 13 18.56 -8.16 2.23
C LEU A 13 17.32 -9.04 2.43
N CYS A 14 17.46 -10.37 2.32
CA CYS A 14 16.35 -11.30 2.55
C CYS A 14 15.90 -11.30 4.02
N LEU A 15 16.84 -11.31 4.97
CA LEU A 15 16.56 -11.21 6.40
C LEU A 15 15.97 -9.86 6.79
N SER A 16 16.40 -8.74 6.17
CA SER A 16 15.79 -7.43 6.38
C SER A 16 14.42 -7.28 5.69
N LEU A 17 14.19 -7.97 4.56
CA LEU A 17 12.89 -8.04 3.89
C LEU A 17 11.88 -8.79 4.76
N GLN A 18 12.29 -9.93 5.32
CA GLN A 18 11.46 -10.71 6.24
C GLN A 18 11.25 -10.00 7.59
N ALA A 19 12.12 -9.05 7.96
CA ALA A 19 11.97 -8.21 9.15
C ALA A 19 11.20 -6.90 8.93
N GLN A 20 10.90 -6.53 7.68
CA GLN A 20 9.96 -5.45 7.33
C GLN A 20 8.49 -5.93 7.36
N ASP A 21 8.24 -7.11 7.95
CA ASP A 21 6.91 -7.57 8.33
C ASP A 21 6.28 -6.58 9.32
N GLN A 22 5.27 -5.85 8.83
CA GLN A 22 4.27 -5.11 9.58
C GLN A 22 4.83 -4.12 10.62
N GLU A 23 5.35 -2.99 10.14
CA GLU A 23 5.47 -1.81 11.02
C GLU A 23 4.06 -1.43 11.48
N GLU A 24 3.81 -1.49 12.80
CA GLU A 24 2.48 -1.26 13.37
C GLU A 24 1.91 0.08 12.93
N GLY A 25 0.70 0.07 12.37
CA GLY A 25 0.02 1.26 11.85
C GLY A 25 0.49 1.72 10.45
N PHE A 26 1.22 0.87 9.72
CA PHE A 26 1.60 1.13 8.33
C PHE A 26 1.24 -0.02 7.40
N PHE A 27 0.74 0.33 6.22
CA PHE A 27 0.85 -0.55 5.07
C PHE A 27 2.27 -0.44 4.50
N VAL A 28 2.95 -1.57 4.38
CA VAL A 28 4.33 -1.65 3.87
C VAL A 28 4.38 -2.63 2.72
N ALA A 29 4.95 -2.19 1.61
CA ALA A 29 5.23 -3.05 0.48
C ALA A 29 6.70 -2.92 0.08
N HIS A 30 7.31 -4.07 -0.20
CA HIS A 30 8.65 -4.15 -0.75
C HIS A 30 8.63 -4.99 -2.01
N GLN A 31 9.14 -4.45 -3.12
CA GLN A 31 9.35 -5.22 -4.34
C GLN A 31 10.66 -4.81 -5.01
N CYS A 32 11.18 -5.71 -5.84
CA CYS A 32 12.36 -5.44 -6.65
C CYS A 32 12.14 -5.79 -8.12
N ALA A 33 12.98 -5.22 -8.99
CA ALA A 33 13.03 -5.62 -10.39
C ALA A 33 14.44 -5.48 -10.96
N THR A 34 14.74 -6.32 -11.95
CA THR A 34 16.04 -6.39 -12.61
C THR A 34 15.93 -5.98 -14.07
N SER A 35 16.89 -5.17 -14.56
CA SER A 35 16.98 -4.76 -15.97
C SER A 35 18.41 -4.37 -16.34
N ALA A 36 18.75 -4.39 -17.63
CA ALA A 36 20.02 -3.85 -18.12
C ALA A 36 20.13 -2.32 -17.93
N SER A 37 19.01 -1.63 -17.80
CA SER A 37 18.94 -0.19 -17.51
C SER A 37 18.46 0.04 -16.08
N LEU A 38 19.25 0.77 -15.29
CA LEU A 38 18.90 1.19 -13.93
C LEU A 38 17.53 1.88 -13.86
N MET A 39 17.26 2.77 -14.82
CA MET A 39 15.98 3.49 -14.91
C MET A 39 14.80 2.53 -15.09
N ILE A 40 14.94 1.54 -15.96
CA ILE A 40 13.89 0.55 -16.22
C ILE A 40 13.70 -0.38 -15.02
N ALA A 41 14.79 -0.80 -14.37
CA ALA A 41 14.73 -1.59 -13.14
C ALA A 41 13.97 -0.82 -12.05
N LYS A 42 14.29 0.46 -11.83
CA LYS A 42 13.60 1.33 -10.89
C LYS A 42 12.11 1.48 -11.21
N GLN A 43 11.76 1.75 -12.45
CA GLN A 43 10.35 1.94 -12.84
C GLN A 43 9.52 0.67 -12.62
N LYS A 44 10.07 -0.51 -12.95
CA LYS A 44 9.42 -1.79 -12.72
C LYS A 44 9.28 -2.10 -11.23
N ALA A 45 10.34 -1.91 -10.44
CA ALA A 45 10.30 -2.12 -9.00
C ALA A 45 9.25 -1.23 -8.33
N LEU A 46 9.19 0.05 -8.71
CA LEU A 46 8.19 0.99 -8.21
C LEU A 46 6.76 0.57 -8.60
N LEU A 47 6.53 0.17 -9.85
CA LEU A 47 5.21 -0.29 -10.30
C LEU A 47 4.75 -1.53 -9.53
N ASN A 48 5.63 -2.52 -9.37
CA ASN A 48 5.35 -3.73 -8.62
C ASN A 48 5.02 -3.40 -7.15
N THR A 49 5.82 -2.52 -6.53
CA THR A 49 5.61 -2.12 -5.13
C THR A 49 4.28 -1.38 -4.95
N LYS A 50 3.91 -0.50 -5.90
CA LYS A 50 2.60 0.17 -5.88
C LYS A 50 1.45 -0.81 -6.04
N GLY A 51 1.59 -1.82 -6.90
CA GLY A 51 0.57 -2.87 -7.10
C GLY A 51 0.35 -3.72 -5.85
N GLU A 52 1.43 -4.11 -5.18
CA GLU A 52 1.39 -4.84 -3.91
C GLU A 52 0.71 -4.00 -2.82
N LEU A 53 1.14 -2.76 -2.63
CA LEU A 53 0.56 -1.86 -1.64
C LEU A 53 -0.92 -1.58 -1.91
N ALA A 54 -1.31 -1.43 -3.19
CA ALA A 54 -2.71 -1.30 -3.58
C ALA A 54 -3.54 -2.53 -3.21
N THR A 55 -2.96 -3.72 -3.35
CA THR A 55 -3.64 -4.98 -3.03
C THR A 55 -3.92 -5.05 -1.53
N GLN A 56 -2.94 -4.72 -0.68
CA GLN A 56 -3.10 -4.69 0.77
C GLN A 56 -4.17 -3.69 1.22
N ILE A 57 -4.09 -2.44 0.75
CA ILE A 57 -5.06 -1.38 1.11
C ILE A 57 -6.47 -1.76 0.64
N ASN A 58 -6.62 -2.21 -0.60
CA ASN A 58 -7.92 -2.62 -1.12
C ASN A 58 -8.49 -3.84 -0.39
N GLY A 59 -7.62 -4.75 0.07
CA GLY A 59 -7.99 -5.87 0.93
C GLY A 59 -8.59 -5.40 2.24
N LYS A 60 -7.91 -4.50 2.97
CA LYS A 60 -8.43 -3.91 4.22
C LYS A 60 -9.73 -3.15 3.98
N ILE A 61 -9.80 -2.29 2.96
CA ILE A 61 -11.04 -1.57 2.60
C ILE A 61 -12.18 -2.55 2.36
N THR A 62 -11.95 -3.62 1.60
CA THR A 62 -12.99 -4.61 1.30
C THR A 62 -13.47 -5.33 2.55
N SER A 63 -12.53 -5.75 3.43
CA SER A 63 -12.85 -6.40 4.69
C SER A 63 -13.67 -5.50 5.62
N VAL A 64 -13.20 -4.28 5.87
CA VAL A 64 -13.89 -3.31 6.74
C VAL A 64 -15.24 -2.94 6.16
N SER A 65 -15.32 -2.75 4.83
CA SER A 65 -16.60 -2.50 4.14
C SER A 65 -17.56 -3.67 4.34
N GLN A 66 -17.13 -4.93 4.17
CA GLN A 66 -18.01 -6.08 4.36
C GLN A 66 -18.58 -6.11 5.78
N SER A 67 -17.76 -5.91 6.81
CA SER A 67 -18.24 -5.82 8.20
C SER A 67 -19.19 -4.63 8.42
N TYR A 68 -18.86 -3.46 7.88
CA TYR A 68 -19.63 -2.23 8.05
C TYR A 68 -21.00 -2.26 7.33
N LEU A 69 -21.02 -2.78 6.10
CA LEU A 69 -22.19 -2.77 5.21
C LEU A 69 -23.23 -3.82 5.54
N THR A 70 -22.89 -4.82 6.33
CA THR A 70 -23.83 -5.86 6.77
C THR A 70 -24.92 -5.28 7.69
N GLU A 71 -24.66 -4.15 8.33
CA GLU A 71 -25.53 -3.60 9.38
C GLU A 71 -26.08 -2.19 9.10
N ASP A 72 -25.43 -1.33 8.30
CA ASP A 72 -25.70 0.13 8.39
C ASP A 72 -26.06 0.91 7.12
N LEU A 73 -25.69 0.49 5.90
CA LEU A 73 -25.84 1.35 4.71
C LEU A 73 -27.16 1.22 3.92
N GLY A 74 -28.12 0.42 4.41
CA GLY A 74 -29.52 0.44 3.97
C GLY A 74 -29.83 -0.16 2.59
N ASN A 75 -29.10 0.19 1.52
CA ASN A 75 -29.29 -0.35 0.16
C ASN A 75 -27.98 -0.57 -0.61
N ASP A 76 -28.00 -1.48 -1.58
CA ASP A 76 -26.79 -1.94 -2.31
C ASP A 76 -26.10 -0.85 -3.15
N VAL A 77 -26.85 0.16 -3.62
CA VAL A 77 -26.27 1.29 -4.37
C VAL A 77 -25.32 2.10 -3.48
N LEU A 78 -25.73 2.40 -2.24
CA LEU A 78 -24.88 3.13 -1.30
C LEU A 78 -23.67 2.29 -0.86
N LYS A 79 -23.81 0.96 -0.84
CA LYS A 79 -22.68 0.05 -0.56
C LYS A 79 -21.62 0.11 -1.66
N GLU A 80 -22.05 0.03 -2.92
CA GLU A 80 -21.15 0.13 -4.08
C GLU A 80 -20.49 1.51 -4.16
N GLU A 81 -21.25 2.56 -3.92
CA GLU A 81 -20.76 3.94 -3.92
C GLU A 81 -19.70 4.16 -2.82
N PHE A 82 -19.92 3.62 -1.63
CA PHE A 82 -18.94 3.64 -0.53
C PHE A 82 -17.62 2.94 -0.90
N ILE A 83 -17.70 1.73 -1.47
CA ILE A 83 -16.52 0.97 -1.89
C ILE A 83 -15.76 1.72 -2.99
N ASN A 84 -16.48 2.34 -3.93
CA ASN A 84 -15.89 3.11 -5.01
C ASN A 84 -15.14 4.34 -4.49
N GLU A 85 -15.77 5.17 -3.65
CA GLU A 85 -15.14 6.36 -3.07
C GLU A 85 -13.90 6.00 -2.23
N SER A 86 -13.99 4.91 -1.45
CA SER A 86 -12.87 4.41 -0.66
C SER A 86 -11.68 3.99 -1.52
N LYS A 87 -11.94 3.30 -2.64
CA LYS A 87 -10.89 2.91 -3.61
C LYS A 87 -10.28 4.11 -4.32
N ILE A 88 -11.08 5.13 -4.67
CA ILE A 88 -10.58 6.38 -5.26
C ILE A 88 -9.62 7.08 -4.29
N ALA A 89 -10.00 7.18 -3.01
CA ALA A 89 -9.14 7.78 -1.98
C ALA A 89 -7.78 7.06 -1.89
N ALA A 90 -7.78 5.71 -1.85
CA ALA A 90 -6.58 4.90 -1.84
C ALA A 90 -5.70 5.12 -3.09
N GLN A 91 -6.30 5.22 -4.29
CA GLN A 91 -5.57 5.49 -5.53
C GLN A 91 -4.87 6.86 -5.53
N VAL A 92 -5.52 7.90 -4.96
CA VAL A 92 -4.92 9.23 -4.84
C VAL A 92 -3.67 9.18 -3.95
N ILE A 93 -3.71 8.43 -2.84
CA ILE A 93 -2.54 8.22 -1.99
C ILE A 93 -1.43 7.51 -2.76
N LEU A 94 -1.72 6.38 -3.40
CA LEU A 94 -0.74 5.59 -4.14
C LEU A 94 -0.10 6.37 -5.30
N LYS A 95 -0.83 7.31 -5.89
CA LYS A 95 -0.30 8.19 -6.93
C LYS A 95 0.81 9.09 -6.40
N ASN A 96 0.63 9.65 -5.20
CA ASN A 96 1.49 10.66 -4.60
C ASN A 96 2.45 10.13 -3.52
N ILE A 97 2.49 8.81 -3.30
CA ILE A 97 3.33 8.18 -2.29
C ILE A 97 4.81 8.42 -2.54
N ALA A 98 5.53 8.82 -1.48
CA ALA A 98 6.97 8.95 -1.49
C ALA A 98 7.64 7.56 -1.36
N ILE A 99 8.80 7.40 -1.96
CA ILE A 99 9.62 6.20 -1.78
C ILE A 99 10.27 6.26 -0.40
N ALA A 100 9.99 5.27 0.45
CA ALA A 100 10.58 5.20 1.78
C ALA A 100 12.05 4.73 1.71
N GLU A 101 12.33 3.80 0.81
CA GLU A 101 13.67 3.27 0.59
C GLU A 101 13.87 2.85 -0.86
N GLU A 102 15.06 3.14 -1.40
CA GLU A 102 15.49 2.75 -2.74
C GLU A 102 16.92 2.20 -2.67
N ILE A 103 17.10 0.93 -3.01
CA ILE A 103 18.41 0.28 -2.98
C ILE A 103 18.75 -0.24 -4.40
N PRO A 104 19.58 0.48 -5.16
CA PRO A 104 20.10 0.00 -6.42
C PRO A 104 21.31 -0.92 -6.22
N VAL A 105 21.29 -2.09 -6.85
CA VAL A 105 22.35 -3.10 -6.85
C VAL A 105 22.81 -3.31 -8.28
N LYS A 106 24.13 -3.22 -8.52
CA LYS A 106 24.73 -3.61 -9.80
C LYS A 106 25.16 -5.06 -9.72
N GLU A 107 24.53 -5.90 -10.53
CA GLU A 107 24.77 -7.33 -10.58
C GLU A 107 26.09 -7.69 -11.23
N LYS A 108 26.59 -8.90 -10.95
CA LYS A 108 27.87 -9.39 -11.53
C LYS A 108 27.85 -9.44 -13.06
N ASP A 109 26.69 -9.66 -13.65
CA ASP A 109 26.50 -9.71 -15.10
C ASP A 109 26.23 -8.33 -15.73
N GLY A 110 26.37 -7.26 -14.95
CA GLY A 110 26.25 -5.89 -15.42
C GLY A 110 24.81 -5.36 -15.48
N ARG A 111 23.79 -6.17 -15.16
CA ARG A 111 22.42 -5.69 -14.96
C ARG A 111 22.28 -4.92 -13.64
N TYR A 112 21.15 -4.26 -13.47
CA TYR A 112 20.78 -3.55 -12.25
C TYR A 112 19.53 -4.19 -11.66
N THR A 113 19.58 -4.48 -10.37
CA THR A 113 18.41 -4.80 -9.55
C THR A 113 18.11 -3.63 -8.65
N VAL A 114 16.88 -3.14 -8.65
CA VAL A 114 16.45 -2.05 -7.77
C VAL A 114 15.40 -2.60 -6.83
N HIS A 115 15.62 -2.40 -5.53
CA HIS A 115 14.66 -2.66 -4.47
C HIS A 115 13.96 -1.35 -4.10
N ILE A 116 12.64 -1.40 -3.95
CA ILE A 116 11.82 -0.26 -3.53
C ILE A 116 10.97 -0.68 -2.34
N THR A 117 10.99 0.13 -1.30
CA THR A 117 10.05 0.05 -0.18
C THR A 117 9.12 1.25 -0.23
N LEU A 118 7.82 1.00 -0.20
CA LEU A 118 6.78 2.02 -0.02
C LEU A 118 6.11 1.81 1.34
N LYS A 119 5.81 2.92 2.01
CA LYS A 119 5.11 2.92 3.30
C LYS A 119 4.03 3.99 3.31
N VAL A 120 2.88 3.67 3.88
CA VAL A 120 1.82 4.64 4.14
C VAL A 120 1.18 4.31 5.49
N ARG A 121 0.95 5.35 6.31
CA ARG A 121 0.23 5.18 7.57
C ARG A 121 -1.19 4.74 7.31
N GLU A 122 -1.68 3.80 8.09
CA GLU A 122 -3.07 3.37 8.04
C GLU A 122 -4.03 4.53 8.32
N THR A 123 -3.66 5.44 9.23
CA THR A 123 -4.44 6.64 9.56
C THR A 123 -4.54 7.60 8.37
N ASP A 124 -3.47 7.77 7.58
CA ASP A 124 -3.51 8.62 6.38
C ASP A 124 -4.49 8.05 5.34
N VAL A 125 -4.56 6.72 5.22
CA VAL A 125 -5.52 6.02 4.34
C VAL A 125 -6.94 6.22 4.85
N LEU A 126 -7.17 5.98 6.14
CA LEU A 126 -8.45 6.16 6.81
C LEU A 126 -8.97 7.59 6.65
N ASP A 127 -8.12 8.59 6.88
CA ASP A 127 -8.48 10.01 6.75
C ASP A 127 -8.82 10.39 5.30
N ALA A 128 -8.11 9.84 4.32
CA ALA A 128 -8.45 10.05 2.92
C ALA A 128 -9.80 9.42 2.55
N ILE A 129 -10.10 8.22 3.04
CA ILE A 129 -11.39 7.56 2.83
C ILE A 129 -12.51 8.40 3.44
N ARG A 130 -12.38 8.79 4.71
CA ARG A 130 -13.35 9.65 5.40
C ARG A 130 -13.61 10.93 4.61
N LYS A 131 -12.55 11.60 4.14
CA LYS A 131 -12.66 12.84 3.37
C LYS A 131 -13.45 12.64 2.07
N HIS A 132 -13.17 11.57 1.32
CA HIS A 132 -13.86 11.26 0.08
C HIS A 132 -15.33 10.87 0.31
N VAL A 133 -15.59 10.00 1.27
CA VAL A 133 -16.95 9.55 1.64
C VAL A 133 -17.80 10.74 2.13
N MET A 134 -17.25 11.60 2.98
CA MET A 134 -17.94 12.79 3.48
C MET A 134 -18.16 13.87 2.41
N ALA A 135 -17.37 13.87 1.33
CA ALA A 135 -17.60 14.76 0.19
C ALA A 135 -18.76 14.27 -0.71
N ASN A 136 -19.18 13.01 -0.59
CA ASN A 136 -20.32 12.48 -1.32
C ASN A 136 -21.63 12.79 -0.57
N GLU A 137 -22.54 13.52 -1.23
CA GLU A 137 -23.75 14.03 -0.59
C GLU A 137 -24.71 12.96 -0.07
N ARG A 138 -24.71 11.78 -0.69
CA ARG A 138 -25.57 10.66 -0.32
C ARG A 138 -24.95 9.91 0.84
N LEU A 139 -23.66 9.58 0.74
CA LEU A 139 -22.94 8.83 1.76
C LEU A 139 -22.83 9.61 3.07
N GLN A 140 -22.57 10.93 3.03
CA GLN A 140 -22.41 11.74 4.25
C GLN A 140 -23.63 11.69 5.19
N LYS A 141 -24.84 11.42 4.66
CA LYS A 141 -26.09 11.40 5.45
C LYS A 141 -26.28 10.11 6.24
N VAL A 142 -25.61 9.05 5.81
CA VAL A 142 -25.78 7.68 6.33
C VAL A 142 -24.49 7.10 6.89
N PHE A 143 -23.36 7.75 6.64
CA PHE A 143 -22.05 7.31 7.12
C PHE A 143 -21.92 7.49 8.63
N LYS A 144 -21.77 6.38 9.35
CA LYS A 144 -21.50 6.30 10.78
C LYS A 144 -20.00 6.20 10.98
N LYS A 145 -19.36 7.36 11.06
CA LYS A 145 -17.91 7.51 11.12
C LYS A 145 -17.30 6.68 12.26
N GLU A 146 -17.82 6.81 13.47
CA GLU A 146 -17.25 6.20 14.67
C GLU A 146 -17.19 4.67 14.55
N LYS A 147 -18.27 4.05 14.02
CA LYS A 147 -18.30 2.60 13.80
C LYS A 147 -17.33 2.16 12.70
N PHE A 148 -17.23 2.92 11.62
CA PHE A 148 -16.26 2.61 10.56
C PHE A 148 -14.82 2.69 11.09
N ASP A 149 -14.56 3.68 11.94
CA ASP A 149 -13.26 3.88 12.58
C ASP A 149 -12.92 2.72 13.53
N GLU A 150 -13.89 2.24 14.31
CA GLU A 150 -13.74 1.05 15.15
C GLU A 150 -13.34 -0.18 14.31
N LEU A 151 -14.13 -0.51 13.28
CA LEU A 151 -13.87 -1.65 12.39
C LEU A 151 -12.55 -1.54 11.61
N TRP A 152 -12.08 -0.31 11.35
CA TRP A 152 -10.79 -0.10 10.70
C TRP A 152 -9.63 -0.47 11.62
N ASN A 153 -9.73 -0.16 12.91
CA ASN A 153 -8.67 -0.36 13.89
C ASN A 153 -8.67 -1.76 14.54
N GLU A 154 -9.64 -2.60 14.20
CA GLU A 154 -9.64 -4.06 14.47
C GLU A 154 -8.64 -4.80 13.58
#